data_AF-A0A6V7PLN9-F1
#
_entry.id   AF-A0A6V7PLN9-F1
#
_cell.length_a   1.000
_cell.length_b   1.000
_cell.length_c   1.000
_cell.angle_alpha   90.00
_cell.angle_beta   90.00
_cell.angle_gamma   90.00
#
_symmetry.space_group_name_H-M   'P 1'
#
loop_
_entity.id
_entity.type
_entity.pdbx_description
1 polymer ?
#
loop_
_entity_poly.entity_id
_entity_poly.type
_entity_poly.pdbx_seq_one_letter_code
_entity_poly.pdbx_strand_id
1 'polypeptide(L)'
;MAAAKGSLPGASRSSSSSSSFSRALPSSPSPHPPPPQQPHSPGVKLGGGGGGGGAFVSSGIPDLDRILGGGFLLGSVVMVIEDADAPHHLLLLRSFMSQGIMHRQPLLFAGTSKEPRAFLGTLPSLVSSLASSKEERQRRGAVGADSSAQDQEKNLRIAWQYKNTSGSRRLGRLRTEEYSNDFDLRKPLERHFLNAQEIDCVSIQDASSLAILHDHVSSFLSKLPRKDGGFLNAGRIAIQSLCAPQCGYFEKDWDILSFIRSLRAKIRSSNAVAVITFPASVLSHSFSKRWQHMADTLLSVRAIPDEDKDLGKLLTGYQDMLGFLHVHKVAQSHTQQVPLILEASTYSLKLQKRRSLVLEQLNQAPVEASSGTSYATSGSCSSSSKGSPLDF
;
A
#
# COMPACT_ATOMS: atom_id res chain seq x y z
N MET A 1 20.95 25.89 -73.62
CA MET A 1 22.32 25.54 -74.07
C MET A 1 22.85 24.48 -73.11
N ALA A 2 22.60 23.18 -73.34
CA ALA A 2 23.24 22.29 -74.33
C ALA A 2 24.73 22.06 -74.01
N ALA A 3 25.32 20.87 -73.96
CA ALA A 3 24.91 19.45 -74.07
C ALA A 3 26.16 18.61 -73.66
N ALA A 4 26.08 17.54 -72.84
CA ALA A 4 26.01 16.10 -73.21
C ALA A 4 27.19 15.59 -74.09
N LYS A 5 27.82 14.41 -73.92
CA LYS A 5 27.44 13.01 -73.55
C LYS A 5 28.75 12.28 -73.11
N GLY A 6 28.84 11.15 -72.39
CA GLY A 6 27.90 10.10 -71.99
C GLY A 6 28.56 8.72 -72.21
N SER A 7 28.48 7.78 -71.25
CA SER A 7 28.24 6.35 -71.51
C SER A 7 28.08 5.53 -70.21
N LEU A 8 27.00 4.75 -70.16
CA LEU A 8 26.62 3.63 -69.28
C LEU A 8 26.21 2.50 -70.26
N PRO A 9 26.23 1.18 -69.94
CA PRO A 9 25.27 0.61 -68.98
C PRO A 9 25.68 -0.72 -68.29
N GLY A 10 24.83 -1.22 -67.39
CA GLY A 10 24.79 -2.65 -67.03
C GLY A 10 24.23 -2.98 -65.65
N ALA A 11 22.95 -3.34 -65.56
CA ALA A 11 22.27 -3.82 -64.36
C ALA A 11 22.07 -5.36 -64.38
N SER A 12 22.12 -6.02 -63.22
CA SER A 12 21.32 -7.21 -62.79
C SER A 12 21.93 -7.80 -61.49
N ARG A 13 21.22 -7.76 -60.35
CA ARG A 13 20.33 -8.80 -59.74
C ARG A 13 21.03 -10.10 -59.24
N SER A 14 21.14 -10.16 -57.91
CA SER A 14 20.90 -11.28 -56.97
C SER A 14 21.37 -12.72 -57.30
N SER A 15 22.17 -13.30 -56.41
CA SER A 15 21.86 -14.60 -55.77
C SER A 15 22.78 -14.95 -54.58
N SER A 16 22.13 -15.38 -53.50
CA SER A 16 22.55 -16.34 -52.45
C SER A 16 24.03 -16.61 -52.15
N SER A 17 24.43 -16.36 -50.91
CA SER A 17 25.39 -17.23 -50.21
C SER A 17 24.89 -17.57 -48.81
N SER A 18 24.53 -18.84 -48.64
CA SER A 18 24.23 -19.52 -47.39
C SER A 18 25.47 -19.55 -46.46
N SER A 19 25.36 -19.03 -45.23
CA SER A 19 26.35 -19.26 -44.18
C SER A 19 25.82 -20.29 -43.18
N SER A 20 26.42 -21.47 -43.22
CA SER A 20 26.13 -22.62 -42.36
C SER A 20 26.53 -22.38 -40.90
N PHE A 21 25.68 -22.90 -40.02
CA PHE A 21 25.79 -22.86 -38.57
C PHE A 21 27.04 -23.58 -38.04
N SER A 22 27.72 -23.00 -37.06
CA SER A 22 28.59 -23.72 -36.12
C SER A 22 28.32 -23.22 -34.71
N ARG A 23 27.79 -24.12 -33.87
CA ARG A 23 27.31 -23.87 -32.51
C ARG A 23 28.49 -24.03 -31.55
N ALA A 24 29.04 -22.92 -31.05
CA ALA A 24 29.98 -22.95 -29.93
C ALA A 24 29.21 -23.15 -28.62
N LEU A 25 29.51 -24.23 -27.90
CA LEU A 25 29.03 -24.50 -26.54
C LEU A 25 29.75 -23.57 -25.56
N PRO A 26 29.05 -22.87 -24.64
CA PRO A 26 29.72 -22.07 -23.63
C PRO A 26 30.33 -22.96 -22.54
N SER A 27 31.64 -22.79 -22.35
CA SER A 27 32.42 -23.26 -21.21
C SER A 27 31.91 -22.64 -19.90
N SER A 28 31.99 -23.43 -18.82
CA SER A 28 31.63 -23.14 -17.43
C SER A 28 31.83 -21.68 -16.95
N PRO A 29 30.90 -21.10 -16.18
CA PRO A 29 31.08 -19.76 -15.61
C PRO A 29 32.07 -19.78 -14.44
N SER A 30 33.14 -19.01 -14.58
CA SER A 30 33.98 -18.56 -13.47
C SER A 30 33.15 -17.74 -12.46
N PRO A 31 33.44 -17.79 -11.16
CA PRO A 31 32.72 -17.00 -10.17
C PRO A 31 33.05 -15.52 -10.35
N HIS A 32 32.17 -14.77 -11.02
CA HIS A 32 32.20 -13.32 -11.00
C HIS A 32 31.95 -12.84 -9.55
N PRO A 33 32.68 -11.82 -9.07
CA PRO A 33 32.33 -11.17 -7.82
C PRO A 33 30.91 -10.60 -7.93
N PRO A 34 30.09 -10.65 -6.86
CA PRO A 34 28.75 -10.08 -6.90
C PRO A 34 28.83 -8.60 -7.30
N PRO A 35 27.85 -8.09 -8.06
CA PRO A 35 27.79 -6.68 -8.41
C PRO A 35 27.83 -5.84 -7.12
N PRO A 36 28.46 -4.64 -7.15
CA PRO A 36 28.57 -3.79 -5.98
C PRO A 36 27.18 -3.57 -5.37
N GLN A 37 27.01 -3.99 -4.11
CA GLN A 37 25.78 -3.78 -3.36
C GLN A 37 25.52 -2.27 -3.30
N GLN A 38 24.43 -1.82 -3.92
CA GLN A 38 24.03 -0.43 -3.86
C GLN A 38 23.79 -0.04 -2.40
N PRO A 39 24.14 1.19 -1.99
CA PRO A 39 23.91 1.66 -0.63
C PRO A 39 22.42 1.56 -0.29
N HIS A 40 22.06 0.60 0.55
CA HIS A 40 20.69 0.38 1.00
C HIS A 40 20.33 1.49 1.99
N SER A 41 19.46 2.41 1.60
CA SER A 41 18.82 3.31 2.57
C SER A 41 17.70 2.55 3.29
N PRO A 42 17.68 2.52 4.63
CA PRO A 42 16.64 1.84 5.39
C PRO A 42 15.24 2.31 4.97
N GLY A 43 14.34 1.37 4.70
CA GLY A 43 12.95 1.69 4.41
C GLY A 43 12.63 2.22 3.02
N VAL A 44 13.56 2.17 2.07
CA VAL A 44 13.29 2.44 0.65
C VAL A 44 13.48 1.16 -0.16
N LYS A 45 12.45 0.79 -0.92
CA LYS A 45 12.50 -0.37 -1.83
C LYS A 45 12.49 0.12 -3.27
N LEU A 46 13.48 -0.28 -4.04
CA LEU A 46 13.50 -0.06 -5.48
C LEU A 46 12.62 -1.11 -6.18
N GLY A 47 11.83 -0.69 -7.16
CA GLY A 47 11.02 -1.56 -8.00
C GLY A 47 11.89 -2.57 -8.75
N GLY A 48 11.40 -3.80 -8.91
CA GLY A 48 12.15 -4.87 -9.56
C GLY A 48 12.39 -4.58 -11.05
N GLY A 49 13.65 -4.60 -11.46
CA GLY A 49 14.11 -4.32 -12.83
C GLY A 49 15.34 -3.41 -12.76
N GLY A 50 16.51 -3.93 -13.17
CA GLY A 50 17.79 -3.23 -13.07
C GLY A 50 17.69 -1.77 -13.53
N GLY A 51 17.96 -0.84 -12.60
CA GLY A 51 18.13 0.60 -12.85
C GLY A 51 16.88 1.42 -13.16
N GLY A 52 15.73 0.80 -13.45
CA GLY A 52 14.56 1.52 -14.00
C GLY A 52 13.29 1.53 -13.15
N GLY A 53 13.23 0.82 -12.02
CA GLY A 53 12.02 0.75 -11.19
C GLY A 53 11.79 2.01 -10.34
N GLY A 54 10.52 2.40 -10.13
CA GLY A 54 10.16 3.43 -9.14
C GLY A 54 10.67 3.07 -7.73
N ALA A 55 10.94 4.06 -6.89
CA ALA A 55 11.34 3.86 -5.50
C ALA A 55 10.14 4.00 -4.57
N PHE A 56 9.99 3.11 -3.60
CA PHE A 56 8.83 3.02 -2.73
C PHE A 56 9.21 3.10 -1.25
N VAL A 57 8.29 3.63 -0.44
CA VAL A 57 8.35 3.58 1.02
C VAL A 57 7.18 2.79 1.56
N SER A 58 7.40 2.04 2.63
CA SER A 58 6.34 1.27 3.26
C SER A 58 5.26 2.18 3.85
N SER A 59 4.00 1.80 3.71
CA SER A 59 2.83 2.37 4.38
C SER A 59 2.78 2.10 5.89
N GLY A 60 3.65 1.22 6.40
CA GLY A 60 3.57 0.69 7.77
C GLY A 60 2.56 -0.43 7.93
N ILE A 61 1.91 -0.87 6.85
CA ILE A 61 0.97 -2.00 6.82
C ILE A 61 1.48 -2.96 5.74
N PRO A 62 2.09 -4.10 6.11
CA PRO A 62 2.70 -5.03 5.14
C PRO A 62 1.75 -5.55 4.06
N ASP A 63 0.46 -5.68 4.38
CA ASP A 63 -0.55 -6.10 3.41
C ASP A 63 -0.88 -4.99 2.41
N LEU A 64 -0.98 -3.74 2.87
CA LEU A 64 -1.19 -2.59 1.98
C LEU A 64 0.00 -2.41 1.05
N ASP A 65 1.23 -2.60 1.56
CA ASP A 65 2.44 -2.54 0.73
C ASP A 65 2.42 -3.59 -0.38
N ARG A 66 1.88 -4.79 -0.10
CA ARG A 66 1.73 -5.86 -1.10
C ARG A 66 0.67 -5.52 -2.13
N ILE A 67 -0.50 -5.05 -1.67
CA ILE A 67 -1.62 -4.63 -2.53
C ILE A 67 -1.18 -3.53 -3.51
N LEU A 68 -0.38 -2.57 -3.03
CA LEU A 68 0.13 -1.46 -3.86
C LEU A 68 1.38 -1.80 -4.68
N GLY A 69 1.82 -3.07 -4.69
CA GLY A 69 2.99 -3.51 -5.47
C GLY A 69 4.34 -3.04 -4.93
N GLY A 70 4.38 -2.57 -3.68
CA GLY A 70 5.61 -2.10 -3.04
C GLY A 70 5.40 -1.09 -1.92
N GLY A 71 4.22 -0.49 -1.77
CA GLY A 71 3.97 0.61 -0.83
C GLY A 71 3.71 1.91 -1.57
N PHE A 72 4.07 3.05 -0.98
CA PHE A 72 3.86 4.36 -1.59
C PHE A 72 5.05 4.79 -2.43
N LEU A 73 4.78 5.24 -3.65
CA LEU A 73 5.80 5.70 -4.60
C LEU A 73 6.43 7.02 -4.13
N LEU A 74 7.76 7.11 -4.09
CA LEU A 74 8.49 8.36 -3.81
C LEU A 74 8.16 9.42 -4.86
N GLY A 75 7.84 10.61 -4.38
CA GLY A 75 7.40 11.73 -5.20
C GLY A 75 5.92 11.69 -5.55
N SER A 76 5.09 11.05 -4.71
CA SER A 76 3.64 10.95 -4.91
C SER A 76 2.83 11.50 -3.72
N VAL A 77 1.58 11.87 -4.01
CA VAL A 77 0.57 12.24 -3.02
C VAL A 77 -0.45 11.11 -2.88
N VAL A 78 -0.58 10.61 -1.66
CA VAL A 78 -1.59 9.65 -1.25
C VAL A 78 -2.72 10.40 -0.56
N MET A 79 -3.95 10.22 -1.04
CA MET A 79 -5.13 10.77 -0.39
C MET A 79 -5.97 9.65 0.20
N VAL A 80 -6.45 9.86 1.42
CA VAL A 80 -7.32 8.92 2.14
C VAL A 80 -8.63 9.62 2.46
N ILE A 81 -9.70 9.12 1.86
CA ILE A 81 -11.06 9.56 2.19
C ILE A 81 -11.41 8.96 3.55
N GLU A 82 -11.76 9.83 4.48
CA GLU A 82 -12.20 9.46 5.82
C GLU A 82 -13.65 8.98 5.80
N ASP A 83 -13.94 8.08 6.72
CA ASP A 83 -15.30 7.68 7.07
C ASP A 83 -15.87 8.67 8.09
N ALA A 84 -17.18 8.94 8.01
CA ALA A 84 -17.85 9.88 8.91
C ALA A 84 -18.14 9.26 10.29
N ASP A 85 -18.29 7.93 10.35
CA ASP A 85 -18.79 7.22 11.53
C ASP A 85 -17.64 6.66 12.37
N ALA A 86 -16.54 6.23 11.74
CA ALA A 86 -15.38 5.68 12.44
C ALA A 86 -14.02 6.26 11.98
N PRO A 87 -13.10 6.56 12.93
CA PRO A 87 -11.81 7.15 12.64
C PRO A 87 -10.75 6.13 12.18
N HIS A 88 -11.14 5.11 11.40
CA HIS A 88 -10.25 4.04 10.93
C HIS A 88 -9.11 4.54 10.03
N HIS A 89 -9.28 5.68 9.35
CA HIS A 89 -8.22 6.35 8.59
C HIS A 89 -6.99 6.68 9.45
N LEU A 90 -7.17 6.90 10.76
CA LEU A 90 -6.07 7.15 11.68
C LEU A 90 -5.18 5.91 11.86
N LEU A 91 -5.69 4.69 11.66
CA LEU A 91 -4.85 3.49 11.68
C LEU A 91 -3.81 3.52 10.57
N LEU A 92 -4.21 3.94 9.36
CA LEU A 92 -3.31 4.10 8.22
C LEU A 92 -2.31 5.23 8.47
N LEU A 93 -2.78 6.38 8.92
CA LEU A 93 -1.94 7.55 9.17
C LEU A 93 -0.88 7.27 10.26
N ARG A 94 -1.31 6.66 11.38
CA ARG A 94 -0.40 6.28 12.47
C ARG A 94 0.62 5.23 12.04
N SER A 95 0.21 4.23 11.26
CA SER A 95 1.13 3.20 10.76
C SER A 95 2.18 3.81 9.82
N PHE A 96 1.75 4.71 8.92
CA PHE A 96 2.64 5.42 8.01
C PHE A 96 3.68 6.28 8.74
N MET A 97 3.26 7.00 9.79
CA MET A 97 4.16 7.82 10.61
C MET A 97 5.11 6.97 11.43
N SER A 98 4.60 5.92 12.09
CA SER A 98 5.40 5.00 12.93
C SER A 98 6.50 4.34 12.11
N GLN A 99 6.18 3.92 10.88
CA GLN A 99 7.15 3.32 9.97
C GLN A 99 8.27 4.30 9.59
N GLY A 100 7.94 5.58 9.37
CA GLY A 100 8.95 6.61 9.16
C GLY A 100 9.85 6.80 10.37
N ILE A 101 9.27 6.72 11.57
CA ILE A 101 10.02 6.89 12.81
C ILE A 101 11.00 5.74 13.03
N MET A 102 10.57 4.50 12.81
CA MET A 102 11.43 3.31 12.91
C MET A 102 12.60 3.35 11.92
N HIS A 103 12.40 3.95 10.75
CA HIS A 103 13.45 4.09 9.74
C HIS A 103 14.26 5.38 9.85
N ARG A 104 14.03 6.22 10.88
CA ARG A 104 14.70 7.52 11.06
C ARG A 104 14.55 8.46 9.85
N GLN A 105 13.42 8.36 9.15
CA GLN A 105 13.04 9.19 8.00
C GLN A 105 12.43 10.52 8.45
N PRO A 106 12.86 11.70 7.97
CA PRO A 106 12.27 12.98 8.39
C PRO A 106 10.75 12.97 8.26
N LEU A 107 10.05 13.52 9.26
CA LEU A 107 8.59 13.51 9.33
C LEU A 107 8.06 14.92 9.55
N LEU A 108 7.20 15.39 8.67
CA LEU A 108 6.35 16.56 8.89
C LEU A 108 4.92 16.09 9.19
N PHE A 109 4.39 16.46 10.35
CA PHE A 109 3.02 16.16 10.74
C PHE A 109 2.18 17.43 10.89
N ALA A 110 1.10 17.53 10.14
CA ALA A 110 0.09 18.57 10.28
C ALA A 110 -1.16 17.99 10.95
N GLY A 111 -1.49 18.48 12.15
CA GLY A 111 -2.57 17.97 12.98
C GLY A 111 -3.68 18.99 13.24
N THR A 112 -4.90 18.51 13.47
CA THR A 112 -6.08 19.35 13.75
C THR A 112 -6.23 19.77 15.22
N SER A 113 -5.18 19.62 16.02
CA SER A 113 -5.12 19.98 17.44
C SER A 113 -4.08 21.08 17.66
N LYS A 114 -4.33 21.97 18.63
CA LYS A 114 -3.38 23.02 19.08
C LYS A 114 -2.00 22.47 19.41
N GLU A 115 -1.95 21.25 19.96
CA GLU A 115 -0.73 20.54 20.32
C GLU A 115 -0.57 19.28 19.45
N PRO A 116 -0.15 19.41 18.18
CA PRO A 116 -0.05 18.27 17.25
C PRO A 116 0.97 17.23 17.71
N ARG A 117 1.98 17.63 18.50
CA ARG A 117 2.97 16.70 19.07
C ARG A 117 2.35 15.67 20.02
N ALA A 118 1.25 15.99 20.70
CA ALA A 118 0.58 15.04 21.59
C ALA A 118 0.07 13.79 20.82
N PHE A 119 -0.30 13.97 19.54
CA PHE A 119 -0.73 12.87 18.68
C PHE A 119 0.36 11.81 18.46
N LEU A 120 1.64 12.21 18.49
CA LEU A 120 2.77 11.29 18.34
C LEU A 120 2.82 10.23 19.45
N GLY A 121 2.28 10.54 20.63
CA GLY A 121 2.15 9.58 21.73
C GLY A 121 1.12 8.47 21.46
N THR A 122 0.33 8.58 20.40
CA THR A 122 -0.68 7.57 20.00
C THR A 122 -0.18 6.64 18.90
N LEU A 123 1.03 6.86 18.39
CA LEU A 123 1.64 6.03 17.36
C LEU A 123 1.91 4.63 17.91
N PRO A 124 1.63 3.55 17.16
CA PRO A 124 1.85 2.21 17.66
C PRO A 124 3.33 1.81 17.75
N SER A 125 3.62 0.94 18.72
CA SER A 125 4.95 0.36 18.92
C SER A 125 5.18 -0.87 18.04
N LEU A 126 6.44 -1.21 17.79
CA LEU A 126 6.84 -2.48 17.17
C LEU A 126 6.31 -3.70 17.94
N VAL A 127 5.92 -4.74 17.20
CA VAL A 127 5.64 -6.06 17.79
C VAL A 127 6.96 -6.66 18.27
N SER A 128 7.11 -6.85 19.59
CA SER A 128 8.28 -7.54 20.13
C SER A 128 8.27 -9.02 19.70
N SER A 129 9.33 -9.46 19.00
CA SER A 129 9.56 -10.86 18.58
C SER A 129 9.57 -11.87 19.76
N LEU A 130 9.79 -11.38 20.98
CA LEU A 130 9.73 -12.18 22.21
C LEU A 130 8.29 -12.49 22.67
N ALA A 131 7.32 -11.65 22.33
CA ALA A 131 5.92 -11.86 22.70
C ALA A 131 5.22 -12.87 21.77
N SER A 132 5.55 -12.86 20.48
CA SER A 132 5.03 -13.83 19.51
C SER A 132 5.50 -15.25 19.79
N SER A 133 6.75 -15.43 20.23
CA SER A 133 7.33 -16.73 20.58
C SER A 133 6.84 -17.30 21.92
N LYS A 134 6.58 -16.46 22.93
CA LYS A 134 5.99 -16.89 24.21
C LYS A 134 4.53 -17.34 24.07
N GLU A 135 3.71 -16.61 23.32
CA GLU A 135 2.29 -16.99 23.08
C GLU A 135 2.16 -18.27 22.24
N GLU A 136 3.03 -18.46 21.25
CA GLU A 136 3.08 -19.69 20.43
C GLU A 136 3.45 -20.92 21.29
N ARG A 137 4.40 -20.77 22.23
CA ARG A 137 4.78 -21.83 23.18
C ARG A 137 3.69 -22.12 24.21
N GLN A 138 2.99 -21.11 24.72
CA GLN A 138 1.89 -21.30 25.67
C GLN A 138 0.70 -22.06 25.07
N ARG A 139 0.41 -21.89 23.78
CA ARG A 139 -0.67 -22.65 23.10
C ARG A 139 -0.31 -24.10 22.80
N ARG A 140 0.99 -24.43 22.64
CA ARG A 140 1.43 -25.82 22.46
C ARG A 140 1.51 -26.61 23.78
N GLY A 141 1.55 -25.94 24.92
CA GLY A 141 1.64 -26.56 26.25
C GLY A 141 0.30 -26.79 26.96
N ALA A 142 -0.83 -26.47 26.32
CA ALA A 142 -2.17 -26.52 26.95
C ALA A 142 -3.07 -27.66 26.45
N VAL A 143 -2.54 -28.62 25.68
CA VAL A 143 -3.26 -29.87 25.37
C VAL A 143 -2.60 -30.97 26.19
N GLY A 144 -3.37 -31.51 27.13
CA GLY A 144 -2.92 -32.44 28.17
C GLY A 144 -2.23 -33.68 27.62
N ALA A 145 -1.32 -34.20 28.45
CA ALA A 145 -0.69 -35.49 28.28
C ALA A 145 -1.76 -36.59 28.32
N ASP A 146 -2.02 -37.22 27.18
CA ASP A 146 -2.62 -38.55 27.14
C ASP A 146 -1.94 -39.40 26.06
N SER A 147 -1.51 -40.58 26.48
CA SER A 147 -0.58 -41.48 25.81
C SER A 147 -1.26 -42.36 24.75
N SER A 148 -1.86 -41.76 23.73
CA SER A 148 -2.45 -42.51 22.59
C SER A 148 -2.29 -41.84 21.21
N ALA A 149 -1.40 -40.87 21.09
CA ALA A 149 -1.27 -40.03 19.89
C ALA A 149 -0.23 -40.48 18.85
N GLN A 150 0.31 -41.71 18.92
CA GLN A 150 1.29 -42.18 17.93
C GLN A 150 0.66 -42.80 16.67
N ASP A 151 -0.59 -43.26 16.70
CA ASP A 151 -1.21 -43.94 15.54
C ASP A 151 -2.11 -43.03 14.66
N GLN A 152 -2.52 -41.85 15.13
CA GLN A 152 -3.26 -40.90 14.29
C GLN A 152 -2.35 -40.04 13.38
N GLU A 153 -1.04 -40.04 13.62
CA GLU A 153 -0.08 -39.19 12.88
C GLU A 153 0.16 -39.68 11.44
N LYS A 154 -0.15 -40.95 11.13
CA LYS A 154 0.03 -41.50 9.77
C LYS A 154 -1.10 -41.13 8.81
N ASN A 155 -2.31 -40.83 9.30
CA ASN A 155 -3.49 -40.59 8.46
C ASN A 155 -3.78 -39.10 8.16
N LEU A 156 -2.95 -38.18 8.64
CA LEU A 156 -3.09 -36.72 8.41
C LEU A 156 -2.02 -36.14 7.47
N ARG A 157 -1.28 -37.00 6.75
CA ARG A 157 -0.26 -36.56 5.77
C ARG A 157 -0.87 -35.82 4.57
N ILE A 158 -2.10 -36.14 4.18
CA ILE A 158 -2.76 -35.56 3.00
C ILE A 158 -3.19 -34.11 3.24
N ALA A 159 -3.72 -33.79 4.44
CA ALA A 159 -4.10 -32.41 4.79
C ALA A 159 -2.88 -31.48 4.92
N TRP A 160 -1.71 -32.01 5.30
CA TRP A 160 -0.47 -31.25 5.37
C TRP A 160 0.12 -30.91 3.98
N GLN A 161 -0.11 -31.76 2.98
CA GLN A 161 0.43 -31.56 1.64
C GLN A 161 -0.23 -30.39 0.91
N TYR A 162 -1.55 -30.19 1.03
CA TYR A 162 -2.21 -28.99 0.47
C TYR A 162 -1.84 -27.70 1.21
N LYS A 163 -1.50 -27.76 2.51
CA LYS A 163 -0.94 -26.62 3.24
C LYS A 163 0.47 -26.24 2.76
N ASN A 164 1.17 -27.16 2.11
CA ASN A 164 2.54 -26.95 1.64
C ASN A 164 2.63 -26.54 0.16
N THR A 165 1.54 -26.66 -0.60
CA THR A 165 1.45 -26.15 -1.99
C THR A 165 1.10 -24.66 -2.04
N SER A 166 0.77 -24.01 -0.93
CA SER A 166 0.84 -22.54 -0.77
C SER A 166 2.29 -22.07 -0.52
N GLY A 167 3.20 -22.62 -1.33
CA GLY A 167 4.65 -22.49 -1.27
C GLY A 167 5.19 -21.15 -1.79
N SER A 168 4.62 -20.04 -1.33
CA SER A 168 5.27 -18.73 -1.42
C SER A 168 5.16 -18.05 -0.06
N ARG A 169 6.19 -18.15 0.80
CA ARG A 169 6.53 -17.16 1.86
C ARG A 169 7.58 -17.53 2.91
N ARG A 170 8.31 -18.65 2.83
CA ARG A 170 9.39 -18.89 3.82
C ARG A 170 10.74 -18.24 3.49
N LEU A 171 11.04 -17.99 2.21
CA LEU A 171 12.26 -17.25 1.83
C LEU A 171 12.12 -15.71 1.87
N GLY A 172 10.89 -15.20 2.02
CA GLY A 172 10.60 -13.76 2.02
C GLY A 172 10.67 -13.09 3.40
N ARG A 173 10.53 -13.85 4.50
CA ARG A 173 10.38 -13.26 5.85
C ARG A 173 11.65 -12.59 6.39
N LEU A 174 12.84 -13.04 5.96
CA LEU A 174 14.12 -12.47 6.39
C LEU A 174 14.43 -11.10 5.76
N ARG A 175 13.82 -10.75 4.61
CA ARG A 175 14.04 -9.45 3.93
C ARG A 175 12.93 -8.43 4.19
N THR A 176 11.81 -8.84 4.77
CA THR A 176 10.67 -7.94 5.06
C THR A 176 10.93 -7.06 6.27
N GLU A 177 11.63 -7.56 7.29
CA GLU A 177 11.83 -6.83 8.56
C GLU A 177 12.66 -5.53 8.42
N GLU A 178 13.44 -5.37 7.34
CA GLU A 178 14.16 -4.12 7.04
C GLU A 178 13.32 -3.08 6.27
N TYR A 179 12.17 -3.47 5.70
CA TYR A 179 11.35 -2.61 4.85
C TYR A 179 9.99 -2.25 5.43
N SER A 180 9.32 -3.19 6.09
CA SER A 180 7.99 -3.02 6.65
C SER A 180 7.96 -3.70 8.01
N ASN A 181 7.60 -2.95 9.06
CA ASN A 181 7.54 -3.49 10.41
C ASN A 181 6.12 -3.88 10.79
N ASP A 182 5.99 -4.85 11.68
CA ASP A 182 4.72 -5.17 12.33
C ASP A 182 4.53 -4.29 13.58
N PHE A 183 3.35 -3.68 13.71
CA PHE A 183 3.01 -2.78 14.81
C PHE A 183 1.95 -3.39 15.76
N ASP A 184 2.14 -3.21 17.07
CA ASP A 184 1.17 -3.50 18.13
C ASP A 184 0.39 -2.23 18.47
N LEU A 185 -0.84 -2.15 17.97
CA LEU A 185 -1.75 -1.02 18.13
C LEU A 185 -2.24 -0.81 19.57
N ARG A 186 -1.97 -1.74 20.50
CA ARG A 186 -2.35 -1.62 21.91
C ARG A 186 -1.32 -0.85 22.72
N LYS A 187 -0.11 -0.66 22.18
CA LYS A 187 1.01 -0.04 22.89
C LYS A 187 1.47 1.21 22.14
N PRO A 188 1.58 2.35 22.83
CA PRO A 188 2.16 3.54 22.24
C PRO A 188 3.65 3.36 22.00
N LEU A 189 4.18 4.08 21.01
CA LEU A 189 5.58 4.10 20.65
C LEU A 189 6.42 4.69 21.78
N GLU A 190 7.61 4.12 22.00
CA GLU A 190 8.49 4.59 23.06
C GLU A 190 9.05 6.00 22.76
N ARG A 191 9.07 6.84 23.80
CA ARG A 191 9.45 8.27 23.69
C ARG A 191 10.85 8.51 23.16
N HIS A 192 11.77 7.57 23.36
CA HIS A 192 13.15 7.72 22.91
C HIS A 192 13.27 7.76 21.38
N PHE A 193 12.37 7.09 20.65
CA PHE A 193 12.29 7.20 19.19
C PHE A 193 11.79 8.56 18.72
N LEU A 194 10.86 9.17 19.46
CA LEU A 194 10.31 10.49 19.12
C LEU A 194 11.33 11.62 19.31
N ASN A 195 12.24 11.49 20.27
CA ASN A 195 13.25 12.50 20.57
C ASN A 195 14.47 12.42 19.63
N ALA A 196 14.71 11.27 19.01
CA ALA A 196 15.92 11.01 18.24
C ALA A 196 15.85 11.47 16.77
N GLN A 197 14.74 12.09 16.34
CA GLN A 197 14.44 12.27 14.93
C GLN A 197 13.99 13.69 14.60
N GLU A 198 14.25 14.10 13.35
CA GLU A 198 13.75 15.34 12.77
C GLU A 198 12.25 15.21 12.50
N ILE A 199 11.45 15.47 13.55
CA ILE A 199 9.99 15.55 13.48
C ILE A 199 9.59 17.01 13.59
N ASP A 200 8.96 17.51 12.52
CA ASP A 200 8.31 18.82 12.49
C ASP A 200 6.80 18.62 12.68
N CYS A 201 6.18 19.45 13.52
CA CYS A 201 4.76 19.37 13.81
C CYS A 201 4.12 20.75 13.69
N VAL A 202 3.07 20.85 12.89
CA VAL A 202 2.33 22.08 12.65
C VAL A 202 0.86 21.88 13.00
N SER A 203 0.27 22.85 13.71
CA SER A 203 -1.17 22.86 13.96
C SER A 203 -1.86 23.49 12.75
N ILE A 204 -2.90 22.82 12.25
CA ILE A 204 -3.83 23.40 11.26
C ILE A 204 -5.16 23.78 11.89
N GLN A 205 -5.29 23.66 13.22
CA GLN A 205 -6.48 24.09 13.95
C GLN A 205 -6.64 25.61 13.91
N ASP A 206 -7.86 26.09 13.64
CA ASP A 206 -8.22 27.52 13.58
C ASP A 206 -7.25 28.35 12.70
N ALA A 207 -6.66 27.71 11.69
CA ALA A 207 -5.68 28.34 10.83
C ALA A 207 -6.40 29.25 9.83
N SER A 208 -6.24 30.56 9.99
CA SER A 208 -6.82 31.55 9.08
C SER A 208 -6.22 31.49 7.66
N SER A 209 -5.06 30.85 7.48
CA SER A 209 -4.38 30.71 6.20
C SER A 209 -3.59 29.39 6.11
N LEU A 210 -3.44 28.89 4.89
CA LEU A 210 -2.56 27.75 4.57
C LEU A 210 -1.08 28.16 4.44
N ALA A 211 -0.74 29.44 4.56
CA ALA A 211 0.62 29.95 4.39
C ALA A 211 1.62 29.25 5.31
N ILE A 212 1.30 29.12 6.60
CA ILE A 212 2.16 28.44 7.57
C ILE A 212 2.43 26.99 7.14
N LEU A 213 1.37 26.25 6.78
CA LEU A 213 1.53 24.87 6.31
C LEU A 213 2.38 24.81 5.03
N HIS A 214 2.20 25.75 4.10
CA HIS A 214 2.99 25.83 2.87
C HIS A 214 4.47 26.10 3.13
N ASP A 215 4.79 26.97 4.09
CA ASP A 215 6.15 27.30 4.49
C ASP A 215 6.85 26.08 5.13
N HIS A 216 6.17 25.40 6.06
CA HIS A 216 6.66 24.17 6.67
C HIS A 216 6.91 23.07 5.63
N VAL A 217 5.97 22.84 4.72
CA VAL A 217 6.13 21.90 3.59
C VAL A 217 7.33 22.29 2.72
N SER A 218 7.49 23.57 2.40
CA SER A 218 8.57 24.05 1.54
C SER A 218 9.93 23.88 2.20
N SER A 219 10.04 24.25 3.48
CA SER A 219 11.23 24.06 4.30
C SER A 219 11.59 22.58 4.39
N PHE A 220 10.61 21.72 4.67
CA PHE A 220 10.79 20.27 4.74
C PHE A 220 11.29 19.67 3.41
N LEU A 221 10.64 19.99 2.29
CA LEU A 221 11.01 19.44 0.99
C LEU A 221 12.35 19.96 0.46
N SER A 222 12.75 21.18 0.82
CA SER A 222 14.07 21.72 0.42
C SER A 222 15.25 20.90 0.94
N LYS A 223 15.06 20.19 2.06
CA LYS A 223 16.06 19.28 2.66
C LYS A 223 16.12 17.92 1.97
N LEU A 224 15.16 17.60 1.10
CA LEU A 224 14.99 16.27 0.49
C LEU A 224 14.98 16.29 -1.04
N PRO A 225 15.96 16.94 -1.69
CA PRO A 225 16.02 16.98 -3.15
C PRO A 225 16.25 15.58 -3.71
N ARG A 226 15.57 15.27 -4.81
CA ARG A 226 15.81 14.03 -5.57
C ARG A 226 17.15 14.17 -6.30
N LYS A 227 18.23 13.65 -5.70
CA LYS A 227 19.56 13.55 -6.32
C LYS A 227 19.72 12.19 -6.98
N ASP A 228 20.08 12.18 -8.26
CA ASP A 228 20.41 10.94 -8.98
C ASP A 228 21.72 10.37 -8.44
N GLY A 229 21.67 9.17 -7.86
CA GLY A 229 22.86 8.40 -7.44
C GLY A 229 23.35 8.57 -6.00
N GLY A 230 22.65 9.31 -5.14
CA GLY A 230 22.97 9.42 -3.70
C GLY A 230 22.18 8.46 -2.80
N PHE A 231 22.52 8.39 -1.51
CA PHE A 231 21.68 7.73 -0.50
C PHE A 231 20.26 8.32 -0.55
N LEU A 232 19.26 7.48 -0.82
CA LEU A 232 17.87 7.90 -0.86
C LEU A 232 17.34 8.10 0.56
N ASN A 233 17.55 9.29 1.12
CA ASN A 233 16.85 9.71 2.34
C ASN A 233 15.40 10.05 1.96
N ALA A 234 14.45 9.27 2.47
CA ALA A 234 13.04 9.46 2.19
C ALA A 234 12.37 10.27 3.30
N GLY A 235 11.60 11.30 2.94
CA GLY A 235 10.76 12.06 3.87
C GLY A 235 9.30 11.65 3.83
N ARG A 236 8.60 11.92 4.93
CA ARG A 236 7.17 11.66 5.07
C ARG A 236 6.46 12.93 5.49
N ILE A 237 5.39 13.27 4.78
CA ILE A 237 4.47 14.33 5.15
C ILE A 237 3.15 13.65 5.50
N ALA A 238 2.62 13.90 6.68
CA ALA A 238 1.35 13.38 7.16
C ALA A 238 0.44 14.56 7.50
N ILE A 239 -0.65 14.72 6.76
CA ILE A 239 -1.65 15.78 6.99
C ILE A 239 -2.93 15.10 7.45
N GLN A 240 -3.29 15.32 8.71
CA GLN A 240 -4.49 14.78 9.32
C GLN A 240 -5.70 15.66 8.99
N SER A 241 -6.75 15.04 8.49
CA SER A 241 -8.10 15.60 8.34
C SER A 241 -8.11 17.01 7.78
N LEU A 242 -7.49 17.17 6.60
CA LEU A 242 -7.46 18.43 5.88
C LEU A 242 -8.89 18.88 5.58
N CYS A 243 -9.22 20.12 5.95
CA CYS A 243 -10.58 20.69 5.89
C CYS A 243 -11.59 20.09 6.87
N ALA A 244 -11.14 19.40 7.91
CA ALA A 244 -12.02 19.12 9.03
C ALA A 244 -12.55 20.44 9.65
N PRO A 245 -13.75 20.44 10.26
CA PRO A 245 -14.36 21.65 10.80
C PRO A 245 -13.45 22.41 11.78
N GLN A 246 -12.57 21.70 12.50
CA GLN A 246 -11.64 22.32 13.45
C GLN A 246 -10.54 23.15 12.78
N CYS A 247 -10.30 22.98 11.49
CA CYS A 247 -9.24 23.70 10.78
C CYS A 247 -9.60 25.16 10.47
N GLY A 248 -10.89 25.52 10.53
CA GLY A 248 -11.35 26.88 10.23
C GLY A 248 -11.23 27.28 8.75
N TYR A 249 -11.07 26.32 7.83
CA TYR A 249 -10.97 26.57 6.38
C TYR A 249 -12.33 26.71 5.68
N PHE A 250 -13.34 27.26 6.36
CA PHE A 250 -14.66 27.48 5.78
C PHE A 250 -14.57 28.32 4.49
N GLU A 251 -15.26 27.88 3.42
CA GLU A 251 -15.30 28.51 2.08
C GLU A 251 -13.93 28.67 1.38
N LYS A 252 -12.87 28.02 1.85
CA LYS A 252 -11.52 28.09 1.26
C LYS A 252 -11.18 26.90 0.37
N ASP A 253 -12.19 26.24 -0.19
CA ASP A 253 -12.02 25.03 -1.01
C ASP A 253 -11.01 25.20 -2.15
N TRP A 254 -11.01 26.36 -2.80
CA TRP A 254 -10.08 26.69 -3.89
C TRP A 254 -8.64 26.89 -3.40
N ASP A 255 -8.46 27.52 -2.23
CA ASP A 255 -7.13 27.72 -1.63
C ASP A 255 -6.53 26.37 -1.24
N ILE A 256 -7.35 25.47 -0.67
CA ILE A 256 -6.92 24.12 -0.32
C ILE A 256 -6.59 23.33 -1.59
N LEU A 257 -7.42 23.41 -2.63
CA LEU A 257 -7.13 22.74 -3.90
C LEU A 257 -5.84 23.26 -4.55
N SER A 258 -5.61 24.57 -4.48
CA SER A 258 -4.36 25.22 -4.93
C SER A 258 -3.16 24.72 -4.12
N PHE A 259 -3.31 24.61 -2.81
CA PHE A 259 -2.30 24.03 -1.92
C PHE A 259 -1.97 22.58 -2.29
N ILE A 260 -2.98 21.70 -2.46
CA ILE A 260 -2.79 20.30 -2.84
C ILE A 260 -2.06 20.21 -4.18
N ARG A 261 -2.45 21.05 -5.16
CA ARG A 261 -1.77 21.13 -6.46
C ARG A 261 -0.31 21.57 -6.32
N SER A 262 -0.04 22.59 -5.51
CA SER A 262 1.32 23.10 -5.24
C SER A 262 2.18 22.04 -4.55
N LEU A 263 1.64 21.38 -3.53
CA LEU A 263 2.28 20.28 -2.82
C LEU A 263 2.65 19.14 -3.77
N ARG A 264 1.70 18.70 -4.60
CA ARG A 264 1.94 17.64 -5.59
C ARG A 264 3.08 18.00 -6.55
N ALA A 265 3.12 19.24 -7.03
CA ALA A 265 4.19 19.70 -7.91
C ALA A 265 5.56 19.67 -7.23
N LYS A 266 5.66 20.11 -5.98
CA LYS A 266 6.91 20.11 -5.19
C LYS A 266 7.38 18.71 -4.82
N ILE A 267 6.45 17.83 -4.44
CA ILE A 267 6.75 16.45 -4.05
C ILE A 267 7.31 15.65 -5.22
N ARG A 268 6.83 15.89 -6.45
CA ARG A 268 7.25 15.15 -7.64
C ARG A 268 8.76 15.17 -7.90
N SER A 269 9.46 16.24 -7.51
CA SER A 269 10.91 16.40 -7.61
C SER A 269 11.67 16.17 -6.28
N SER A 270 11.00 15.64 -5.27
CA SER A 270 11.55 15.40 -3.93
C SER A 270 11.56 13.91 -3.59
N ASN A 271 12.45 13.49 -2.70
CA ASN A 271 12.45 12.14 -2.12
C ASN A 271 11.47 12.07 -0.95
N ALA A 272 10.19 12.38 -1.19
CA ALA A 272 9.18 12.39 -0.14
C ALA A 272 7.83 11.80 -0.60
N VAL A 273 7.02 11.38 0.36
CA VAL A 273 5.60 11.00 0.15
C VAL A 273 4.73 11.82 1.08
N ALA A 274 3.63 12.38 0.56
CA ALA A 274 2.59 12.96 1.40
C ALA A 274 1.40 12.03 1.51
N VAL A 275 0.94 11.77 2.73
CA VAL A 275 -0.34 11.14 3.03
C VAL A 275 -1.25 12.22 3.61
N ILE A 276 -2.38 12.45 2.95
CA ILE A 276 -3.39 13.43 3.35
C ILE A 276 -4.69 12.70 3.61
N THR A 277 -5.21 12.81 4.83
CA THR A 277 -6.58 12.34 5.12
C THR A 277 -7.54 13.52 5.05
N PHE A 278 -8.76 13.32 4.57
CA PHE A 278 -9.77 14.37 4.50
C PHE A 278 -11.20 13.82 4.66
N PRO A 279 -12.07 14.50 5.42
CA PRO A 279 -13.47 14.13 5.54
C PRO A 279 -14.22 14.51 4.26
N ALA A 280 -14.54 13.54 3.41
CA ALA A 280 -15.27 13.83 2.18
C ALA A 280 -16.72 14.30 2.43
N SER A 281 -17.27 14.06 3.63
CA SER A 281 -18.62 14.43 4.04
C SER A 281 -18.83 15.94 4.22
N VAL A 282 -17.77 16.70 4.49
CA VAL A 282 -17.86 18.16 4.66
C VAL A 282 -17.62 18.92 3.36
N LEU A 283 -17.16 18.23 2.32
CA LEU A 283 -16.88 18.81 1.00
C LEU A 283 -18.09 18.67 0.08
N SER A 284 -18.29 19.64 -0.81
CA SER A 284 -19.24 19.45 -1.92
C SER A 284 -18.78 18.31 -2.83
N HIS A 285 -19.73 17.64 -3.50
CA HIS A 285 -19.42 16.51 -4.38
C HIS A 285 -18.38 16.87 -5.46
N SER A 286 -18.50 18.07 -6.03
CA SER A 286 -17.57 18.60 -7.03
C SER A 286 -16.15 18.77 -6.48
N PHE A 287 -16.00 19.34 -5.28
CA PHE A 287 -14.69 19.51 -4.66
C PHE A 287 -14.08 18.18 -4.22
N SER A 288 -14.88 17.30 -3.61
CA SER A 288 -14.45 15.94 -3.26
C SER A 288 -13.88 15.20 -4.48
N LYS A 289 -14.55 15.27 -5.64
CA LYS A 289 -14.04 14.68 -6.88
C LYS A 289 -12.77 15.35 -7.40
N ARG A 290 -12.69 16.68 -7.38
CA ARG A 290 -11.46 17.40 -7.77
C ARG A 290 -10.26 16.99 -6.92
N TRP A 291 -10.47 16.83 -5.62
CA TRP A 291 -9.44 16.39 -4.68
C TRP A 291 -9.00 14.96 -4.99
N GLN A 292 -9.96 14.05 -5.18
CA GLN A 292 -9.69 12.67 -5.62
C GLN A 292 -8.83 12.61 -6.89
N HIS A 293 -9.06 13.50 -7.86
CA HIS A 293 -8.25 13.56 -9.08
C HIS A 293 -6.81 14.06 -8.86
N MET A 294 -6.55 14.83 -7.81
CA MET A 294 -5.20 15.28 -7.46
C MET A 294 -4.35 14.18 -6.83
N ALA A 295 -4.98 13.13 -6.28
CA ALA A 295 -4.27 12.01 -5.68
C ALA A 295 -3.50 11.21 -6.73
N ASP A 296 -2.27 10.78 -6.43
CA ASP A 296 -1.57 9.77 -7.21
C ASP A 296 -2.01 8.36 -6.77
N THR A 297 -2.20 8.17 -5.46
CA THR A 297 -2.86 6.99 -4.86
C THR A 297 -4.08 7.46 -4.07
N LEU A 298 -5.24 6.85 -4.28
CA LEU A 298 -6.48 7.19 -3.60
C LEU A 298 -7.02 5.98 -2.85
N LEU A 299 -7.17 6.14 -1.55
CA LEU A 299 -7.75 5.16 -0.65
C LEU A 299 -9.03 5.72 -0.04
N SER A 300 -9.97 4.86 0.32
CA SER A 300 -11.08 5.25 1.20
C SER A 300 -11.27 4.22 2.27
N VAL A 301 -11.53 4.67 3.49
CA VAL A 301 -11.92 3.79 4.58
C VAL A 301 -13.41 3.93 4.81
N ARG A 302 -14.09 2.82 5.12
CA ARG A 302 -15.50 2.81 5.50
C ARG A 302 -15.71 2.00 6.77
N ALA A 303 -16.51 2.51 7.69
CA ALA A 303 -16.99 1.73 8.81
C ALA A 303 -17.97 0.66 8.31
N ILE A 304 -18.03 -0.46 9.02
CA ILE A 304 -19.16 -1.38 8.87
C ILE A 304 -20.25 -0.88 9.81
N PRO A 305 -21.47 -0.59 9.31
CA PRO A 305 -22.56 -0.21 10.18
C PRO A 305 -22.90 -1.37 11.12
N ASP A 306 -23.14 -1.04 12.39
CA ASP A 306 -23.55 -2.02 13.39
C ASP A 306 -24.85 -2.71 12.91
N GLU A 307 -24.88 -4.04 12.97
CA GLU A 307 -26.04 -4.88 12.65
C GLU A 307 -26.46 -5.03 11.18
N ASP A 308 -25.56 -4.85 10.20
CA ASP A 308 -25.86 -5.28 8.83
C ASP A 308 -25.92 -6.82 8.72
N LYS A 309 -27.11 -7.36 8.98
CA LYS A 309 -27.40 -8.80 8.95
C LYS A 309 -27.24 -9.40 7.56
N ASP A 310 -27.39 -8.61 6.50
CA ASP A 310 -27.24 -9.09 5.13
C ASP A 310 -25.76 -9.23 4.80
N LEU A 311 -24.95 -8.22 5.13
CA LEU A 311 -23.50 -8.29 4.98
C LEU A 311 -22.88 -9.38 5.87
N GLY A 312 -23.41 -9.57 7.08
CA GLY A 312 -23.00 -10.64 8.00
C GLY A 312 -23.27 -12.06 7.49
N LYS A 313 -24.30 -12.25 6.65
CA LYS A 313 -24.57 -13.53 5.96
C LYS A 313 -23.67 -13.72 4.74
N LEU A 314 -23.31 -12.63 4.06
CA LEU A 314 -22.55 -12.68 2.81
C LEU A 314 -21.05 -12.82 3.03
N LEU A 315 -20.49 -12.32 4.15
CA LEU A 315 -19.05 -12.27 4.37
C LEU A 315 -18.57 -13.23 5.45
N THR A 316 -17.52 -13.99 5.15
CA THR A 316 -16.86 -14.82 6.18
C THR A 316 -16.10 -13.95 7.18
N GLY A 317 -16.29 -14.19 8.47
CA GLY A 317 -15.56 -13.49 9.53
C GLY A 317 -15.95 -12.02 9.68
N TYR A 318 -17.19 -11.67 9.34
CA TYR A 318 -17.78 -10.33 9.51
C TYR A 318 -17.59 -9.78 10.93
N GLN A 319 -17.73 -10.63 11.96
CA GLN A 319 -17.62 -10.24 13.36
C GLN A 319 -16.23 -9.74 13.78
N ASP A 320 -15.19 -10.08 13.01
CA ASP A 320 -13.81 -9.66 13.28
C ASP A 320 -13.38 -8.44 12.44
N MET A 321 -14.26 -7.94 11.56
CA MET A 321 -13.98 -6.80 10.69
C MET A 321 -14.27 -5.48 11.40
N LEU A 322 -13.32 -4.55 11.33
CA LEU A 322 -13.52 -3.17 11.78
C LEU A 322 -14.21 -2.33 10.71
N GLY A 323 -13.92 -2.61 9.44
CA GLY A 323 -14.31 -1.76 8.33
C GLY A 323 -13.77 -2.27 7.00
N PHE A 324 -13.94 -1.46 5.96
CA PHE A 324 -13.43 -1.70 4.63
C PHE A 324 -12.36 -0.68 4.23
N LEU A 325 -11.34 -1.14 3.51
CA LEU A 325 -10.41 -0.32 2.76
C LEU A 325 -10.70 -0.51 1.29
N HIS A 326 -10.99 0.57 0.59
CA HIS A 326 -11.08 0.58 -0.86
C HIS A 326 -9.85 1.25 -1.47
N VAL A 327 -9.31 0.64 -2.51
CA VAL A 327 -8.23 1.18 -3.34
C VAL A 327 -8.84 1.66 -4.64
N HIS A 328 -8.98 2.98 -4.78
CA HIS A 328 -9.59 3.62 -5.96
C HIS A 328 -8.57 3.95 -7.04
N LYS A 329 -7.34 4.25 -6.64
CA LYS A 329 -6.25 4.65 -7.55
C LYS A 329 -4.91 4.25 -6.95
N VAL A 330 -3.98 3.81 -7.79
CA VAL A 330 -2.60 3.49 -7.41
C VAL A 330 -1.63 4.30 -8.25
N ALA A 331 -0.60 4.86 -7.60
CA ALA A 331 0.43 5.62 -8.30
C ALA A 331 1.24 4.70 -9.23
N GLN A 332 1.40 5.12 -10.48
CA GLN A 332 2.22 4.43 -11.46
C GLN A 332 3.59 5.10 -11.56
N SER A 333 4.65 4.30 -11.58
CA SER A 333 5.98 4.82 -11.90
C SER A 333 6.10 5.06 -13.41
N HIS A 334 6.71 6.18 -13.80
CA HIS A 334 6.78 6.63 -15.22
C HIS A 334 7.49 5.63 -16.14
N THR A 335 8.27 4.72 -15.57
CA THR A 335 9.04 3.70 -16.25
C THR A 335 8.32 2.34 -16.33
N GLN A 336 7.15 2.21 -15.69
CA GLN A 336 6.40 0.96 -15.66
C GLN A 336 5.41 0.92 -16.83
N GLN A 337 5.76 0.11 -17.83
CA GLN A 337 4.96 -0.03 -19.06
C GLN A 337 3.61 -0.74 -18.85
N VAL A 338 3.44 -1.47 -17.74
CA VAL A 338 2.21 -2.21 -17.44
C VAL A 338 1.60 -1.69 -16.13
N PRO A 339 0.35 -1.19 -16.15
CA PRO A 339 -0.38 -0.82 -14.95
C PRO A 339 -0.41 -1.96 -13.93
N LEU A 340 -0.31 -1.63 -12.64
CA LEU A 340 -0.55 -2.61 -11.58
C LEU A 340 -2.02 -3.06 -11.66
N ILE A 341 -2.22 -4.35 -11.91
CA ILE A 341 -3.55 -4.98 -11.86
C ILE A 341 -3.78 -5.39 -10.41
N LEU A 342 -4.77 -4.78 -9.78
CA LEU A 342 -5.19 -5.15 -8.44
C LEU A 342 -6.03 -6.43 -8.50
N GLU A 343 -5.78 -7.36 -7.58
CA GLU A 343 -6.61 -8.58 -7.45
C GLU A 343 -8.01 -8.26 -6.92
N ALA A 344 -8.12 -7.23 -6.07
CA ALA A 344 -9.37 -6.70 -5.57
C ALA A 344 -9.27 -5.18 -5.35
N SER A 345 -10.42 -4.50 -5.46
CA SER A 345 -10.54 -3.08 -5.13
C SER A 345 -10.90 -2.84 -3.65
N THR A 346 -11.43 -3.86 -2.97
CA THR A 346 -11.96 -3.77 -1.61
C THR A 346 -11.39 -4.84 -0.70
N TYR A 347 -10.97 -4.42 0.50
CA TYR A 347 -10.34 -5.27 1.52
C TYR A 347 -11.01 -5.04 2.88
N SER A 348 -11.09 -6.08 3.70
CA SER A 348 -11.49 -5.96 5.10
C SER A 348 -10.33 -5.48 5.96
N LEU A 349 -10.58 -4.51 6.85
CA LEU A 349 -9.67 -4.18 7.95
C LEU A 349 -9.99 -5.09 9.14
N LYS A 350 -9.00 -5.83 9.62
CA LYS A 350 -9.13 -6.68 10.81
C LYS A 350 -8.01 -6.41 11.81
N LEU A 351 -8.28 -6.66 13.09
CA LEU A 351 -7.25 -6.69 14.13
C LEU A 351 -6.89 -8.12 14.51
N GLN A 352 -5.83 -8.63 13.91
CA GLN A 352 -5.32 -9.95 14.27
C GLN A 352 -4.75 -9.91 15.69
N LYS A 353 -5.22 -10.85 16.53
CA LYS A 353 -4.89 -10.93 17.97
C LYS A 353 -5.13 -9.60 18.71
N ARG A 354 -6.09 -8.78 18.25
CA ARG A 354 -6.40 -7.45 18.79
C ARG A 354 -5.21 -6.49 18.82
N ARG A 355 -4.16 -6.73 18.02
CA ARG A 355 -2.91 -5.97 18.08
C ARG A 355 -2.36 -5.53 16.75
N SER A 356 -2.46 -6.36 15.72
CA SER A 356 -1.89 -6.10 14.41
C SER A 356 -3.00 -5.81 13.42
N LEU A 357 -2.86 -4.73 12.66
CA LEU A 357 -3.75 -4.46 11.54
C LEU A 357 -3.41 -5.43 10.40
N VAL A 358 -4.44 -6.06 9.85
CA VAL A 358 -4.35 -6.98 8.71
C VAL A 358 -5.38 -6.56 7.67
N LEU A 359 -5.00 -6.63 6.40
CA LEU A 359 -5.90 -6.42 5.28
C LEU A 359 -6.11 -7.75 4.55
N GLU A 360 -7.36 -8.19 4.49
CA GLU A 360 -7.74 -9.44 3.82
C GLU A 360 -8.76 -9.16 2.71
N GLN A 361 -8.62 -9.86 1.59
CA GLN A 361 -9.63 -9.84 0.54
C GLN A 361 -10.96 -10.37 1.11
N LEU A 362 -12.07 -9.79 0.64
CA LEU A 362 -13.40 -10.23 1.02
C LEU A 362 -13.66 -11.61 0.44
N ASN A 363 -14.03 -12.57 1.30
CA ASN A 363 -14.48 -13.89 0.89
C ASN A 363 -15.98 -14.00 1.16
N GLN A 364 -16.71 -14.51 0.18
CA GLN A 364 -18.12 -14.81 0.35
C GLN A 364 -18.30 -16.00 1.29
N ALA A 365 -19.29 -15.92 2.17
CA ALA A 365 -19.71 -17.06 2.98
C ALA A 365 -20.17 -18.19 2.06
N PRO A 366 -19.90 -19.46 2.41
CA PRO A 366 -20.43 -20.59 1.65
C PRO A 366 -21.95 -20.42 1.51
N VAL A 367 -22.43 -20.40 0.27
CA VAL A 367 -23.86 -20.42 0.02
C VAL A 367 -24.35 -21.76 0.57
N GLU A 368 -25.24 -21.74 1.56
CA GLU A 368 -25.93 -22.97 1.95
C GLU A 368 -26.64 -23.47 0.69
N ALA A 369 -26.10 -24.55 0.12
CA ALA A 369 -26.77 -25.26 -0.94
C ALA A 369 -28.10 -25.72 -0.35
N SER A 370 -29.16 -24.95 -0.61
CA SER A 370 -30.52 -25.43 -0.41
C SER A 370 -30.55 -26.82 -0.99
N SER A 371 -30.82 -27.80 -0.14
CA SER A 371 -30.94 -29.19 -0.53
C SER A 371 -32.07 -29.25 -1.54
N GLY A 372 -31.72 -29.11 -2.82
CA GLY A 372 -32.62 -29.26 -3.93
C GLY A 372 -33.05 -30.71 -3.95
N THR A 373 -34.17 -30.99 -3.29
CA THR A 373 -34.93 -32.20 -3.52
C THR A 373 -35.16 -32.29 -5.02
N SER A 374 -34.41 -33.17 -5.67
CA SER A 374 -34.43 -33.39 -7.10
C SER A 374 -35.68 -34.20 -7.43
N TYR A 375 -36.84 -33.56 -7.33
CA TYR A 375 -38.04 -34.06 -7.99
C TYR A 375 -38.09 -33.40 -9.36
N ALA A 376 -37.79 -34.21 -10.36
CA ALA A 376 -37.93 -33.88 -11.76
C ALA A 376 -39.37 -33.43 -12.05
N THR A 377 -39.57 -32.14 -12.25
CA THR A 377 -40.72 -31.61 -12.98
C THR A 377 -40.21 -30.58 -13.98
N SER A 378 -40.12 -31.04 -15.22
CA SER A 378 -39.98 -30.22 -16.42
C SER A 378 -41.04 -29.12 -16.45
N GLY A 379 -40.62 -27.85 -16.46
CA GLY A 379 -41.53 -26.71 -16.46
C GLY A 379 -40.90 -25.45 -17.04
N SER A 380 -41.11 -25.28 -18.36
CA SER A 380 -41.19 -24.06 -19.18
C SER A 380 -40.40 -22.79 -18.81
N CYS A 381 -39.57 -22.39 -19.77
CA CYS A 381 -38.94 -21.07 -19.91
C CYS A 381 -39.96 -19.91 -19.89
N SER A 382 -39.73 -18.92 -19.03
CA SER A 382 -40.29 -17.58 -19.17
C SER A 382 -39.31 -16.55 -18.64
N SER A 383 -38.86 -15.71 -19.56
CA SER A 383 -38.00 -14.55 -19.36
C SER A 383 -38.66 -13.49 -18.50
N SER A 384 -37.96 -12.96 -17.50
CA SER A 384 -38.17 -11.57 -17.09
C SER A 384 -36.86 -10.95 -16.61
N SER A 385 -36.49 -9.90 -17.33
CA SER A 385 -35.37 -9.01 -17.11
C SER A 385 -35.53 -8.18 -15.84
N LYS A 386 -34.51 -8.13 -15.00
CA LYS A 386 -34.10 -6.94 -14.23
C LYS A 386 -32.64 -7.11 -13.82
N GLY A 387 -31.76 -6.40 -14.51
CA GLY A 387 -30.35 -6.31 -14.18
C GLY A 387 -30.12 -5.29 -13.08
N SER A 388 -29.25 -5.66 -12.15
CA SER A 388 -28.44 -4.73 -11.36
C SER A 388 -27.03 -5.32 -11.29
N PRO A 389 -25.99 -4.67 -11.85
CA PRO A 389 -24.64 -5.17 -11.72
C PRO A 389 -24.03 -4.58 -10.45
N LEU A 390 -23.71 -5.43 -9.48
CA LEU A 390 -22.60 -5.17 -8.56
C LEU A 390 -21.41 -5.94 -9.14
N ASP A 391 -20.52 -5.22 -9.81
CA ASP A 391 -19.23 -5.74 -10.25
C ASP A 391 -18.29 -5.80 -9.03
N PHE A 392 -17.64 -6.96 -8.84
CA PHE A 392 -16.63 -7.24 -7.82
C PHE A 392 -15.22 -6.84 -8.28
#